data_AF-A5N7M3-F1
#
_entry.id   AF-A5N7M3-F1
#
_cell.length_a   1.000
_cell.length_b   1.000
_cell.length_c   1.000
_cell.angle_alpha   90.00
_cell.angle_beta   90.00
_cell.angle_gamma   90.00
#
_symmetry.space_group_name_H-M   'P 1'
#
loop_
_entity.id
_entity.type
_entity.pdbx_description
1 polymer ?
#
loop_
_entity_poly.entity_id
_entity_poly.type
_entity_poly.pdbx_seq_one_letter_code
_entity_poly.pdbx_strand_id
1 'polypeptide(L)'
;MLKMLTKKATDSNISSFRSDANSLKSDISSLKIKDIIDIDLLQKFQDNFAESMDIASVTVDMDGNPVTKPSSYTDFCLRLTQSTDIGTRRCAESHKRGGLEATRTGKPYVYTCHAGLIDFAAPILVAGQQIGTILGGQILTSAPEESIYKKNAKEIGIDENKYLEAVGRVKITTKKI
;
A
#
# COMPACT_ATOMS: atom_id res chain seq x y z
N MET A 1 -24.47 12.14 -51.93
CA MET A 1 -23.33 13.06 -51.68
C MET A 1 -23.57 13.77 -50.34
N LEU A 2 -23.17 13.15 -49.22
CA LEU A 2 -23.38 13.68 -47.87
C LEU A 2 -22.06 14.30 -47.40
N LYS A 3 -21.98 15.63 -47.35
CA LYS A 3 -20.81 16.33 -46.78
C LYS A 3 -20.84 16.17 -45.26
N MET A 4 -20.00 15.30 -44.71
CA MET A 4 -19.65 15.36 -43.29
C MET A 4 -18.91 16.68 -43.03
N LEU A 5 -19.59 17.61 -42.38
CA LEU A 5 -18.99 18.81 -41.82
C LEU A 5 -18.24 18.41 -40.55
N THR A 6 -16.95 18.10 -40.67
CA THR A 6 -16.05 18.10 -39.52
C THR A 6 -15.83 19.55 -39.09
N LYS A 7 -16.59 20.03 -38.11
CA LYS A 7 -16.29 21.29 -37.41
C LYS A 7 -14.92 21.13 -36.76
N LYS A 8 -13.87 21.74 -37.32
CA LYS A 8 -12.61 21.96 -36.61
C LYS A 8 -12.92 22.78 -35.37
N ALA A 9 -12.56 22.27 -34.19
CA ALA A 9 -12.63 23.03 -32.95
C ALA A 9 -11.80 24.32 -33.11
N THR A 10 -12.39 25.46 -32.78
CA THR A 10 -11.70 26.76 -32.72
C THR A 10 -10.75 26.78 -31.53
N ASP A 11 -9.67 27.57 -31.61
CA ASP A 11 -8.65 27.66 -30.54
C ASP A 11 -9.24 28.06 -29.18
N SER A 12 -10.33 28.82 -29.16
CA SER A 12 -11.09 29.18 -27.95
C SER A 12 -11.82 28.02 -27.28
N ASN A 13 -12.29 27.04 -28.05
CA ASN A 13 -12.91 25.83 -27.50
C ASN A 13 -11.83 24.89 -26.96
N ILE A 14 -10.69 24.79 -27.64
CA ILE A 14 -9.56 23.95 -27.20
C ILE A 14 -8.97 24.46 -25.87
N SER A 15 -8.93 25.79 -25.65
CA SER A 15 -8.47 26.36 -24.38
C SER A 15 -9.43 26.11 -23.21
N SER A 16 -10.75 26.19 -23.43
CA SER A 16 -11.73 25.89 -22.37
C SER A 16 -11.72 24.40 -21.99
N PHE A 17 -11.66 23.49 -22.97
CA PHE A 17 -11.56 22.05 -22.70
C PHE A 17 -10.28 21.69 -21.93
N ARG A 18 -9.15 22.35 -22.24
CA ARG A 18 -7.89 22.17 -21.49
C ARG A 18 -8.00 22.69 -20.06
N SER A 19 -8.67 23.82 -19.86
CA SER A 19 -8.99 24.37 -18.54
C SER A 19 -9.80 23.38 -17.70
N ASP A 20 -10.91 22.88 -18.24
CA ASP A 20 -11.83 21.99 -17.52
C ASP A 20 -11.18 20.64 -17.20
N ALA A 21 -10.39 20.09 -18.14
CA ALA A 21 -9.61 18.88 -17.91
C ALA A 21 -8.51 19.05 -16.86
N ASN A 22 -7.89 20.24 -16.77
CA ASN A 22 -6.90 20.55 -15.74
C ASN A 22 -7.55 20.75 -14.37
N SER A 23 -8.72 21.39 -14.31
CA SER A 23 -9.52 21.50 -13.09
C SER A 23 -9.90 20.12 -12.57
N LEU A 24 -10.45 19.26 -13.43
CA LEU A 24 -10.83 17.89 -13.05
C LEU A 24 -9.62 17.06 -12.57
N LYS A 25 -8.46 17.19 -13.22
CA LYS A 25 -7.23 16.56 -12.75
C LYS A 25 -6.79 17.07 -11.39
N SER A 26 -6.88 18.38 -11.17
CA SER A 26 -6.57 19.01 -9.88
C SER A 26 -7.50 18.49 -8.78
N ASP A 27 -8.80 18.43 -9.05
CA ASP A 27 -9.80 17.94 -8.09
C ASP A 27 -9.54 16.49 -7.72
N ILE A 28 -9.26 15.63 -8.72
CA ILE A 28 -8.93 14.21 -8.50
C ILE A 28 -7.64 14.05 -7.70
N SER A 29 -6.63 14.91 -7.92
CA SER A 29 -5.35 14.83 -7.19
C SER A 29 -5.48 15.13 -5.69
N SER A 30 -6.57 15.79 -5.28
CA SER A 30 -6.85 16.12 -3.88
C SER A 30 -7.71 15.08 -3.16
N LEU A 31 -8.27 14.10 -3.89
CA LEU A 31 -9.14 13.08 -3.34
C LEU A 31 -8.41 12.18 -2.35
N LYS A 32 -9.07 11.90 -1.23
CA LYS A 32 -8.66 10.90 -0.25
C LYS A 32 -9.59 9.70 -0.34
N ILE A 33 -9.13 8.55 0.17
CA ILE A 33 -9.90 7.30 0.21
C ILE A 33 -11.30 7.53 0.79
N LYS A 34 -11.38 8.22 1.93
CA LYS A 34 -12.62 8.49 2.66
C LYS A 34 -13.65 9.36 1.90
N ASP A 35 -13.22 10.06 0.85
CA ASP A 35 -14.11 10.88 0.03
C ASP A 35 -14.88 10.02 -0.99
N ILE A 36 -14.43 8.78 -1.22
CA ILE A 36 -14.95 7.86 -2.24
C ILE A 36 -15.47 6.55 -1.63
N ILE A 37 -14.84 6.08 -0.55
CA ILE A 37 -15.10 4.78 0.07
C ILE A 37 -15.45 4.98 1.54
N ASP A 38 -16.55 4.37 1.97
CA ASP A 38 -16.90 4.24 3.38
C ASP A 38 -15.82 3.41 4.10
N ILE A 39 -15.18 4.01 5.12
CA ILE A 39 -14.05 3.40 5.81
C ILE A 39 -14.47 2.19 6.64
N ASP A 40 -15.69 2.16 7.17
CA ASP A 40 -16.19 1.02 7.95
C ASP A 40 -16.49 -0.17 7.03
N LEU A 41 -17.00 0.10 5.82
CA LEU A 41 -17.17 -0.94 4.80
C LEU A 41 -15.81 -1.49 4.35
N LEU A 42 -14.83 -0.60 4.11
CA LEU A 42 -13.49 -0.98 3.71
C LEU A 42 -12.78 -1.80 4.79
N GLN A 43 -12.93 -1.41 6.06
CA GLN A 43 -12.41 -2.18 7.20
C GLN A 43 -12.99 -3.60 7.23
N LYS A 44 -14.32 -3.75 7.11
CA LYS A 44 -14.97 -5.07 7.10
C LYS A 44 -14.49 -5.95 5.94
N PHE A 45 -14.35 -5.38 4.75
CA PHE A 45 -13.79 -6.09 3.61
C PHE A 45 -12.36 -6.57 3.90
N GLN A 46 -11.51 -5.68 4.41
CA GLN A 46 -10.13 -5.97 4.75
C GLN A 46 -10.01 -7.05 5.84
N ASP A 47 -10.81 -6.98 6.90
CA ASP A 47 -10.84 -7.97 7.98
C ASP A 47 -11.18 -9.35 7.43
N ASN A 48 -12.26 -9.45 6.64
CA ASN A 48 -12.68 -10.71 6.02
C ASN A 48 -11.61 -11.24 5.06
N PHE A 49 -10.97 -10.36 4.28
CA PHE A 49 -9.90 -10.75 3.36
C PHE A 49 -8.68 -11.28 4.12
N ALA A 50 -8.22 -10.58 5.16
CA ALA A 50 -7.09 -10.97 6.00
C ALA A 50 -7.32 -12.32 6.68
N GLU A 51 -8.50 -12.52 7.25
CA GLU A 51 -8.89 -13.79 7.89
C GLU A 51 -8.98 -14.93 6.87
N SER A 52 -9.67 -14.71 5.74
CA SER A 52 -9.88 -15.76 4.72
C SER A 52 -8.58 -16.19 4.04
N MET A 53 -7.65 -15.26 3.85
CA MET A 53 -6.37 -15.52 3.18
C MET A 53 -5.27 -15.90 4.17
N ASP A 54 -5.55 -15.85 5.48
CA ASP A 54 -4.60 -16.09 6.56
C ASP A 54 -3.29 -15.29 6.37
N ILE A 55 -3.45 -13.98 6.20
CA ILE A 55 -2.38 -12.98 6.05
C ILE A 55 -2.77 -11.67 6.76
N ALA A 56 -1.77 -10.85 7.06
CA ALA A 56 -2.01 -9.49 7.54
C ALA A 56 -2.54 -8.59 6.41
N SER A 57 -3.32 -7.56 6.75
CA SER A 57 -3.72 -6.52 5.80
C SER A 57 -3.95 -5.16 6.46
N VAL A 58 -3.65 -4.07 5.74
CA VAL A 58 -4.00 -2.69 6.11
C VAL A 58 -4.16 -1.85 4.86
N THR A 59 -5.01 -0.84 4.90
CA THR A 59 -5.16 0.15 3.84
C THR A 59 -4.55 1.46 4.28
N VAL A 60 -3.72 2.05 3.42
CA VAL A 60 -2.95 3.26 3.70
C VAL A 60 -3.23 4.37 2.70
N ASP A 61 -2.98 5.60 3.15
CA ASP A 61 -3.01 6.80 2.31
C ASP A 61 -1.76 6.90 1.41
N MET A 62 -1.63 8.04 0.71
CA MET A 62 -0.52 8.32 -0.20
C MET A 62 0.85 8.50 0.50
N ASP A 63 0.85 8.66 1.82
CA ASP A 63 2.05 8.76 2.63
C ASP A 63 2.38 7.44 3.35
N GLY A 64 1.56 6.40 3.14
CA GLY A 64 1.74 5.09 3.74
C GLY A 64 1.20 4.99 5.17
N ASN A 65 0.43 5.98 5.62
CA ASN A 65 -0.20 5.98 6.93
C ASN A 65 -1.52 5.21 6.89
N PRO A 66 -1.85 4.39 7.92
CA PRO A 66 -3.09 3.63 7.95
C PRO A 66 -4.33 4.52 7.90
N VAL A 67 -5.25 4.19 7.00
CA VAL A 67 -6.63 4.72 6.97
C VAL A 67 -7.60 3.74 7.64
N THR A 68 -7.29 2.43 7.55
CA THR A 68 -7.96 1.37 8.30
C THR A 68 -7.11 0.93 9.49
N LYS A 69 -7.71 0.22 10.43
CA LYS A 69 -6.98 -0.50 11.48
C LYS A 69 -6.31 -1.73 10.86
N PRO A 70 -5.09 -2.10 11.31
CA PRO A 70 -4.43 -3.32 10.85
C PRO A 70 -5.25 -4.57 11.19
N SER A 71 -5.43 -5.46 10.21
CA SER A 71 -6.12 -6.75 10.34
C SER A 71 -5.10 -7.88 10.34
N SER A 72 -5.19 -8.81 11.29
CA SER A 72 -4.31 -10.00 11.39
C SER A 72 -2.80 -9.70 11.35
N TYR A 73 -2.38 -8.54 11.84
CA TYR A 73 -0.97 -8.19 11.92
C TYR A 73 -0.22 -9.14 12.85
N THR A 74 0.98 -9.52 12.44
CA THR A 74 1.91 -10.29 13.27
C THR A 74 2.37 -9.47 14.47
N ASP A 75 2.67 -10.13 15.59
CA ASP A 75 3.27 -9.47 16.75
C ASP A 75 4.63 -8.84 16.40
N PHE A 76 5.36 -9.44 15.46
CA PHE A 76 6.60 -8.88 14.92
C PHE A 76 6.38 -7.46 14.38
N CYS A 77 5.39 -7.27 13.50
CA CYS A 77 5.10 -5.96 12.94
C CYS A 77 4.44 -5.03 13.96
N LEU A 78 3.35 -5.46 14.61
CA LEU A 78 2.52 -4.57 15.43
C LEU A 78 3.16 -4.19 16.77
N ARG A 79 3.74 -5.17 17.48
CA ARG A 79 4.24 -4.97 18.85
C ARG A 79 5.72 -4.62 18.92
N LEU A 80 6.48 -4.88 17.86
CA LEU A 80 7.93 -4.62 17.83
C LEU A 80 8.27 -3.58 16.76
N THR A 81 8.13 -3.89 15.47
CA THR A 81 8.55 -3.00 14.39
C THR A 81 7.84 -1.64 14.45
N GLN A 82 6.52 -1.62 14.64
CA GLN A 82 5.73 -0.38 14.72
C GLN A 82 5.66 0.21 16.14
N SER A 83 6.35 -0.39 17.11
CA SER A 83 6.41 0.16 18.48
C SER A 83 7.40 1.32 18.63
N THR A 84 8.20 1.60 17.60
CA THR A 84 9.18 2.69 17.61
C THR A 84 8.93 3.65 16.45
N ASP A 85 9.25 4.93 16.66
CA ASP A 85 9.04 5.98 15.65
C ASP A 85 9.85 5.69 14.37
N ILE A 86 11.06 5.14 14.52
CA ILE A 86 11.91 4.77 13.39
C ILE A 86 11.24 3.65 12.58
N GLY A 87 10.75 2.61 13.24
CA GLY A 87 10.12 1.48 12.56
C GLY A 87 8.78 1.86 11.91
N THR A 88 7.93 2.62 12.61
CA THR A 88 6.66 3.13 12.05
C THR A 88 6.89 4.03 10.83
N ARG A 89 7.87 4.93 10.89
CA ARG A 89 8.22 5.77 9.74
C ARG A 89 8.72 4.93 8.56
N ARG A 90 9.60 3.95 8.81
CA ARG A 90 10.11 3.07 7.74
C ARG A 90 9.01 2.17 7.16
N CYS A 91 8.03 1.73 7.97
CA CYS A 91 6.80 1.08 7.50
C CYS A 91 6.07 1.97 6.49
N ALA A 92 5.75 3.21 6.87
CA ALA A 92 5.02 4.15 6.00
C ALA A 92 5.77 4.41 4.68
N GLU A 93 7.09 4.62 4.74
CA GLU A 93 7.91 4.77 3.53
C GLU A 93 7.89 3.52 2.64
N SER A 94 7.96 2.32 3.24
CA SER A 94 7.89 1.04 2.54
C SER A 94 6.54 0.85 1.85
N HIS A 95 5.45 1.14 2.57
CA HIS A 95 4.07 1.10 2.07
C HIS A 95 3.88 2.05 0.89
N LYS A 96 4.34 3.30 1.02
CA LYS A 96 4.29 4.32 -0.04
C LYS A 96 5.00 3.84 -1.30
N ARG A 97 6.23 3.33 -1.17
CA ARG A 97 6.99 2.78 -2.30
C ARG A 97 6.26 1.63 -2.97
N GLY A 98 5.72 0.68 -2.18
CA GLY A 98 4.94 -0.44 -2.71
C GLY A 98 3.73 0.02 -3.52
N GLY A 99 2.97 0.97 -2.99
CA GLY A 99 1.83 1.57 -3.70
C GLY A 99 2.22 2.27 -5.00
N LEU A 100 3.30 3.05 -5.00
CA LEU A 100 3.80 3.73 -6.21
C LEU A 100 4.21 2.74 -7.30
N GLU A 101 4.91 1.66 -6.95
CA GLU A 101 5.28 0.62 -7.92
C GLU A 101 4.07 -0.14 -8.47
N ALA A 102 3.08 -0.43 -7.63
CA ALA A 102 1.85 -1.05 -8.05
C ALA A 102 1.06 -0.15 -9.02
N THR A 103 0.99 1.15 -8.73
CA THR A 103 0.40 2.16 -9.63
C THR A 103 1.16 2.26 -10.95
N ARG A 104 2.50 2.33 -10.92
CA ARG A 104 3.35 2.42 -12.11
C ARG A 104 3.13 1.25 -13.06
N THR A 105 2.88 0.06 -12.52
CA THR A 105 2.64 -1.16 -13.32
C THR A 105 1.16 -1.42 -13.62
N GLY A 106 0.25 -0.69 -12.96
CA GLY A 106 -1.21 -0.90 -13.04
C GLY A 106 -1.67 -2.25 -12.48
N LYS A 107 -0.84 -2.91 -11.66
CA LYS A 107 -1.08 -4.27 -11.14
C LYS A 107 -0.61 -4.37 -9.69
N PRO A 108 -1.11 -5.35 -8.91
CA PRO A 108 -0.56 -5.63 -7.60
C PRO A 108 0.95 -5.91 -7.67
N TYR A 109 1.70 -5.38 -6.71
CA TYR A 109 3.16 -5.51 -6.63
C TYR A 109 3.56 -6.26 -5.36
N VAL A 110 4.25 -7.38 -5.51
CA VAL A 110 4.79 -8.19 -4.39
C VAL A 110 6.24 -7.81 -4.16
N TYR A 111 6.61 -7.54 -2.91
CA TYR A 111 7.92 -7.00 -2.56
C TYR A 111 8.35 -7.40 -1.14
N THR A 112 9.65 -7.30 -0.88
CA THR A 112 10.19 -7.39 0.48
C THR A 112 10.11 -6.03 1.13
N CYS A 113 9.38 -5.93 2.24
CA CYS A 113 9.26 -4.70 3.01
C CYS A 113 10.58 -4.38 3.75
N HIS A 114 10.67 -3.16 4.28
CA HIS A 114 11.88 -2.69 4.97
C HIS A 114 12.34 -3.59 6.15
N ALA A 115 11.41 -4.34 6.76
CA ALA A 115 11.68 -5.22 7.90
C ALA A 115 12.12 -6.63 7.48
N GLY A 116 12.10 -6.95 6.19
CA GLY A 116 12.51 -8.25 5.65
C GLY A 116 11.37 -9.23 5.37
N LEU A 117 10.12 -8.87 5.66
CA LEU A 117 8.95 -9.69 5.33
C LEU A 117 8.49 -9.44 3.89
N ILE A 118 7.74 -10.38 3.32
CA ILE A 118 7.08 -10.22 2.03
C ILE A 118 5.69 -9.64 2.23
N ASP A 119 5.43 -8.54 1.52
CA ASP A 119 4.13 -7.89 1.39
C ASP A 119 3.73 -7.79 -0.08
N PHE A 120 2.47 -7.50 -0.34
CA PHE A 120 1.99 -6.99 -1.62
C PHE A 120 1.26 -5.66 -1.43
N ALA A 121 1.26 -4.86 -2.48
CA ALA A 121 0.55 -3.61 -2.59
C ALA A 121 -0.42 -3.67 -3.78
N ALA A 122 -1.69 -3.36 -3.55
CA ALA A 122 -2.72 -3.17 -4.56
C ALA A 122 -3.18 -1.69 -4.55
N PRO A 123 -3.00 -0.94 -5.65
CA PRO A 123 -3.27 0.49 -5.65
C PRO A 123 -4.77 0.74 -5.78
N ILE A 124 -5.29 1.70 -5.00
CA ILE A 124 -6.66 2.22 -5.17
C ILE A 124 -6.58 3.37 -6.15
N LEU A 125 -7.16 3.19 -7.34
CA LEU A 125 -7.05 4.14 -8.46
C LEU A 125 -8.40 4.79 -8.78
N VAL A 126 -8.41 6.11 -8.96
CA VAL A 126 -9.54 6.89 -9.50
C VAL A 126 -9.05 7.62 -10.74
N ALA A 127 -9.66 7.34 -11.89
CA ALA A 127 -9.24 7.89 -13.19
C ALA A 127 -7.72 7.75 -13.47
N GLY A 128 -7.11 6.64 -13.03
CA GLY A 128 -5.68 6.37 -13.17
C GLY A 128 -4.77 7.06 -12.14
N GLN A 129 -5.32 7.90 -11.26
CA GLN A 129 -4.60 8.50 -10.14
C GLN A 129 -4.73 7.63 -8.89
N GLN A 130 -3.61 7.35 -8.24
CA GLN A 130 -3.61 6.65 -6.96
C GLN A 130 -4.12 7.57 -5.85
N ILE A 131 -5.04 7.06 -5.05
CA ILE A 131 -5.58 7.75 -3.85
C ILE A 131 -5.28 6.98 -2.55
N GLY A 132 -4.74 5.76 -2.65
CA GLY A 132 -4.42 4.89 -1.53
C GLY A 132 -3.86 3.55 -1.96
N THR A 133 -3.55 2.69 -0.99
CA THR A 133 -3.01 1.35 -1.24
C THR A 133 -3.59 0.35 -0.25
N ILE A 134 -4.14 -0.76 -0.73
CA ILE A 134 -4.41 -1.94 0.10
C ILE A 134 -3.13 -2.77 0.15
N LEU A 135 -2.67 -3.06 1.36
CA LEU A 135 -1.50 -3.88 1.61
C LEU A 135 -1.94 -5.22 2.19
N GLY A 136 -1.20 -6.27 1.88
CA GLY A 136 -1.32 -7.53 2.61
C GLY A 136 -0.03 -8.33 2.61
N GLY A 137 0.11 -9.29 3.50
CA GLY A 137 1.32 -10.11 3.62
C GLY A 137 1.74 -10.37 5.05
N GLN A 138 2.91 -9.85 5.43
CA GLN A 138 3.66 -10.21 6.64
C GLN A 138 3.96 -11.70 6.71
N ILE A 139 4.56 -12.20 5.63
CA ILE A 139 4.95 -13.60 5.47
C ILE A 139 6.41 -13.70 5.08
N LEU A 140 6.95 -14.91 5.20
CA LEU A 140 8.30 -15.26 4.76
C LEU A 140 8.24 -16.33 3.68
N THR A 141 9.30 -16.44 2.88
CA THR A 141 9.47 -17.53 1.90
C THR A 141 10.53 -18.55 2.31
N SER A 142 11.30 -18.24 3.35
CA SER A 142 12.32 -19.09 3.95
C SER A 142 12.48 -18.75 5.42
N ALA A 143 13.23 -19.55 6.16
CA ALA A 143 13.62 -19.21 7.53
C ALA A 143 14.35 -17.83 7.56
N PRO A 144 14.09 -17.01 8.58
CA PRO A 144 14.72 -15.70 8.71
C PRO A 144 16.22 -15.83 8.99
N GLU A 145 17.06 -15.10 8.24
CA GLU A 145 18.50 -15.04 8.52
C GLU A 145 18.74 -14.15 9.74
N GLU A 146 19.15 -14.76 10.86
CA GLU A 146 19.26 -14.05 12.14
C GLU A 146 20.10 -12.76 12.08
N SER A 147 21.17 -12.76 11.29
CA SER A 147 22.09 -11.62 11.17
C SER A 147 21.35 -10.35 10.70
N ILE A 148 20.43 -10.49 9.75
CA ILE A 148 19.62 -9.41 9.16
C ILE A 148 18.65 -8.87 10.22
N TYR A 149 17.96 -9.75 10.92
CA TYR A 149 16.95 -9.34 11.89
C TYR A 149 17.55 -8.75 13.17
N LYS A 150 18.72 -9.25 13.62
CA LYS A 150 19.50 -8.63 14.71
C LYS A 150 19.93 -7.21 14.34
N LYS A 151 20.41 -7.01 13.11
CA LYS A 151 20.76 -5.68 12.60
C LYS A 151 19.54 -4.75 12.57
N ASN A 152 18.41 -5.22 12.02
CA ASN A 152 17.18 -4.45 11.97
C ASN A 152 16.70 -4.03 13.36
N ALA A 153 16.71 -4.95 14.33
CA ALA A 153 16.33 -4.69 15.71
C ALA A 153 17.18 -3.55 16.32
N LYS A 154 18.51 -3.59 16.14
CA LYS A 154 19.41 -2.52 16.60
C LYS A 154 19.07 -1.17 15.98
N GLU A 155 18.82 -1.14 14.67
CA GLU A 155 18.53 0.11 13.95
C GLU A 155 17.23 0.78 14.39
N ILE A 156 16.25 -0.01 14.84
CA ILE A 156 14.95 0.51 15.31
C ILE A 156 14.85 0.59 16.84
N GLY A 157 15.89 0.18 17.58
CA GLY A 157 15.94 0.26 19.05
C GLY A 157 15.17 -0.84 19.79
N ILE A 158 15.05 -2.03 19.20
CA ILE A 158 14.34 -3.19 19.80
C ILE A 158 15.34 -4.25 20.27
N ASP A 159 14.97 -4.97 21.33
CA ASP A 159 15.72 -6.13 21.82
C ASP A 159 15.83 -7.22 20.73
N GLU A 160 17.07 -7.59 20.43
CA GLU A 160 17.39 -8.55 19.36
C GLU A 160 16.73 -9.91 19.55
N ASN A 161 16.71 -10.43 20.78
CA ASN A 161 16.19 -11.76 21.06
C ASN A 161 14.66 -11.78 20.91
N LYS A 162 13.97 -10.76 21.43
CA LYS A 162 12.52 -10.61 21.24
C LYS A 162 12.16 -10.47 19.77
N TYR A 163 12.95 -9.74 19.00
CA TYR A 163 12.73 -9.56 17.56
C TYR A 163 12.92 -10.86 16.77
N LEU A 164 13.98 -11.62 17.09
CA LEU A 164 14.25 -12.94 16.50
C LEU A 164 13.16 -13.96 16.83
N GLU A 165 12.73 -14.00 18.09
CA GLU A 165 11.67 -14.90 18.53
C GLU A 165 10.34 -14.58 17.81
N ALA A 166 10.02 -13.29 17.68
CA ALA A 166 8.80 -12.86 17.00
C ALA A 166 8.83 -13.14 15.50
N VAL A 167 9.95 -12.88 14.80
CA VAL A 167 10.06 -13.22 13.37
C VAL A 167 10.04 -14.73 13.15
N GLY A 168 10.58 -15.52 14.08
CA GLY A 168 10.53 -16.98 14.02
C GLY A 168 9.11 -17.55 14.06
N ARG A 169 8.12 -16.79 14.52
CA ARG A 169 6.69 -17.14 14.49
C ARG A 169 5.96 -16.68 13.23
N VAL A 170 6.60 -15.90 12.36
CA VAL A 170 5.98 -15.42 11.12
C VAL A 170 5.78 -16.59 10.17
N LYS A 171 4.59 -16.64 9.56
CA LYS A 171 4.20 -17.68 8.61
C LYS A 171 5.17 -17.74 7.42
N ILE A 172 5.70 -18.94 7.15
CA ILE A 172 6.50 -19.23 5.97
C ILE A 172 5.60 -19.89 4.92
N THR A 173 5.57 -19.33 3.71
CA THR A 173 4.87 -19.91 2.56
C THR A 173 5.82 -20.10 1.39
N THR A 174 5.55 -21.09 0.55
CA THR A 174 6.28 -21.26 -0.69
C THR A 174 5.72 -20.34 -1.77
N LYS A 175 6.60 -19.83 -2.62
CA LYS A 175 6.18 -19.14 -3.84
C LYS A 175 5.55 -20.18 -4.77
N LYS A 176 4.24 -20.05 -5.03
CA LYS A 176 3.61 -20.79 -6.14
C LYS A 176 3.91 -20.00 -7.41
N ILE A 177 4.74 -20.60 -8.27
CA ILE A 177 5.12 -20.09 -9.59
C ILE A 177 3.98 -20.39 -10.56
#